data_AF-A0A4W5PN41-F1
#
_entry.id   AF-A0A4W5PN41-F1
#
_cell.length_a   1.000
_cell.length_b   1.000
_cell.length_c   1.000
_cell.angle_alpha   90.00
_cell.angle_beta   90.00
_cell.angle_gamma   90.00
#
_symmetry.space_group_name_H-M   'P 1'
#
loop_
_entity.id
_entity.type
_entity.pdbx_description
1 polymer ?
#
loop_
_entity_poly.entity_id
_entity_poly.type
_entity_poly.pdbx_seq_one_letter_code
_entity_poly.pdbx_strand_id
1 'polypeptide(L)'
;CKVYTCSWDCQPVPEIKNLMQIDAGLGQVVATNTSQIPYYLVGDEWIRLPGSLKHITAGPAGILGVYKADSIYKYVAGNWVQVAGSLKQLDAGGDQFVVGVNINDTPYCRTHSATVGMPGSVKYYSCGPFGCWAVNKNDDIYLMSVRSGKECEKWSSVVEDGENFPTPDTWPSME
;
A
#
# COMPACT_ATOMS: atom_id res chain seq x y z
N CYS A 1 9.22 -1.86 40.64
CA CYS A 1 8.57 -1.57 39.35
C CYS A 1 9.60 -0.99 38.39
N LYS A 2 9.93 -1.69 37.29
CA LYS A 2 10.67 -1.11 36.17
C LYS A 2 9.65 -0.79 35.09
N VAL A 3 9.51 0.49 34.78
CA VAL A 3 8.74 0.94 33.61
C VAL A 3 9.65 0.70 32.41
N TYR A 4 9.31 -0.26 31.56
CA TYR A 4 9.93 -0.41 30.26
C TYR A 4 9.19 0.53 29.30
N THR A 5 9.82 1.63 28.92
CA THR A 5 9.38 2.40 27.75
C THR A 5 9.99 1.73 26.53
N CYS A 6 9.24 0.87 25.84
CA CYS A 6 9.62 0.44 24.50
C CYS A 6 9.46 1.65 23.57
N SER A 7 10.57 2.29 23.22
CA SER A 7 10.63 3.29 22.16
C SER A 7 11.27 2.68 20.92
N TRP A 8 10.85 3.12 19.75
CA TRP A 8 11.52 2.78 18.50
C TRP A 8 12.92 3.40 18.48
N ASP A 9 13.95 2.59 18.20
CA ASP A 9 15.28 3.09 17.86
C ASP A 9 15.31 3.36 16.35
N CYS A 10 15.26 4.64 16.00
CA CYS A 10 15.15 5.10 14.61
C CYS A 10 16.46 5.74 14.18
N GLN A 11 16.96 5.34 13.01
CA GLN A 11 18.09 5.98 12.35
C GLN A 11 17.60 6.83 11.17
N PRO A 12 18.07 8.08 11.03
CA PRO A 12 17.72 8.89 9.86
C PRO A 12 18.31 8.26 8.60
N VAL A 13 17.49 8.14 7.56
CA VAL A 13 17.93 7.75 6.21
C VAL A 13 18.24 9.01 5.38
N PRO A 14 19.05 8.90 4.31
CA PRO A 14 19.33 10.05 3.45
C PRO A 14 18.05 10.76 3.00
N GLU A 15 18.06 12.08 3.14
CA GLU A 15 16.84 12.88 3.02
C GLU A 15 16.41 13.02 1.55
N ILE A 16 15.14 12.68 1.29
CA ILE A 16 14.41 13.19 0.12
C ILE A 16 13.71 14.47 0.56
N LYS A 17 14.14 15.61 0.02
CA LYS A 17 13.48 16.89 0.29
C LYS A 17 12.00 16.83 -0.08
N ASN A 18 11.14 17.22 0.87
CA ASN A 18 9.69 17.23 0.72
C ASN A 18 9.11 15.86 0.32
N LEU A 19 9.57 14.78 0.97
CA LEU A 19 8.95 13.46 0.82
C LEU A 19 7.44 13.54 1.09
N MET A 20 6.63 12.92 0.23
CA MET A 20 5.17 12.98 0.30
C MET A 20 4.57 11.61 0.58
N GLN A 21 5.12 10.55 -0.01
CA GLN A 21 4.64 9.18 0.16
C GLN A 21 5.79 8.19 -0.01
N ILE A 22 5.75 7.10 0.75
CA ILE A 22 6.71 5.98 0.73
C ILE A 22 5.91 4.67 0.83
N ASP A 23 6.43 3.61 0.24
CA ASP A 23 5.90 2.26 0.37
C ASP A 23 7.05 1.24 0.40
N ALA A 24 6.84 0.14 1.11
CA ALA A 24 7.83 -0.91 1.28
C ALA A 24 7.19 -2.30 1.19
N GLY A 25 7.76 -3.15 0.34
CA GLY A 25 7.28 -4.52 0.14
C GLY A 25 8.32 -5.38 -0.57
N LEU A 26 8.39 -6.65 -0.18
CA LEU A 26 9.39 -7.62 -0.69
C LEU A 26 10.85 -7.12 -0.65
N GLY A 27 11.22 -6.41 0.42
CA GLY A 27 12.58 -5.86 0.58
C GLY A 27 12.90 -4.68 -0.35
N GLN A 28 11.90 -4.16 -1.05
CA GLN A 28 12.01 -2.97 -1.88
C GLN A 28 11.42 -1.77 -1.13
N VAL A 29 11.99 -0.59 -1.32
CA VAL A 29 11.45 0.66 -0.80
C VAL A 29 11.38 1.68 -1.92
N VAL A 30 10.18 2.23 -2.13
CA VAL A 30 9.89 3.23 -3.15
C VAL A 30 9.27 4.44 -2.52
N ALA A 31 9.53 5.61 -3.08
CA ALA A 31 9.00 6.85 -2.54
C ALA A 31 8.73 7.88 -3.63
N THR A 32 7.91 8.88 -3.32
CA THR A 32 7.72 10.05 -4.17
C THR A 32 7.64 11.33 -3.33
N ASN A 33 8.17 12.42 -3.87
CA ASN A 33 8.15 13.73 -3.21
C ASN A 33 6.96 14.59 -3.69
N THR A 34 6.81 15.79 -3.12
CA THR A 34 5.74 16.73 -3.50
C THR A 34 5.86 17.23 -4.95
N SER A 35 7.05 17.16 -5.55
CA SER A 35 7.26 17.42 -6.99
C SER A 35 6.92 16.19 -7.86
N GLN A 36 6.38 15.14 -7.24
CA GLN A 36 6.02 13.86 -7.86
C GLN A 36 7.22 13.17 -8.52
N ILE A 37 8.43 13.35 -8.00
CA ILE A 37 9.61 12.63 -8.47
C ILE A 37 9.64 11.27 -7.77
N PRO A 38 9.58 10.15 -8.50
CA PRO A 38 9.69 8.82 -7.91
C PRO A 38 11.14 8.43 -7.61
N TYR A 39 11.34 7.70 -6.53
CA TYR A 39 12.62 7.20 -6.04
C TYR A 39 12.53 5.72 -5.68
N TYR A 40 13.68 5.04 -5.77
CA TYR A 40 13.89 3.66 -5.35
C TYR A 40 15.14 3.61 -4.45
N LEU A 41 15.06 2.94 -3.31
CA LEU A 41 16.20 2.81 -2.39
C LEU A 41 17.11 1.65 -2.82
N VAL A 42 18.40 1.92 -2.99
CA VAL A 42 19.44 0.90 -3.23
C VAL A 42 20.53 1.07 -2.18
N GLY A 43 20.68 0.08 -1.30
CA GLY A 43 21.54 0.22 -0.13
C GLY A 43 21.02 1.35 0.76
N ASP A 44 21.83 2.37 0.96
CA ASP A 44 21.49 3.60 1.66
C ASP A 44 21.19 4.78 0.71
N GLU A 45 21.21 4.60 -0.60
CA GLU A 45 21.05 5.68 -1.58
C GLU A 45 19.68 5.68 -2.27
N TRP A 46 19.07 6.86 -2.35
CA TRP A 46 17.85 7.09 -3.13
C TRP A 46 18.18 7.35 -4.60
N ILE A 47 17.81 6.42 -5.47
CA ILE A 47 17.94 6.56 -6.91
C ILE A 47 16.64 7.12 -7.48
N ARG A 48 16.75 8.21 -8.25
CA ARG A 48 15.61 8.77 -8.98
C ARG A 48 15.17 7.83 -10.11
N LEU A 49 13.89 7.47 -10.11
CA LEU A 49 13.25 6.78 -11.24
C LEU A 49 12.79 7.79 -12.29
N PRO A 50 12.73 7.41 -13.59
CA PRO A 50 12.23 8.30 -14.64
C PRO A 50 10.75 8.64 -14.41
N GLY A 51 10.30 9.75 -14.97
CA GLY A 51 8.89 10.12 -14.97
C GLY A 51 8.43 10.91 -13.74
N SER A 52 7.13 10.84 -13.49
CA SER A 52 6.47 11.56 -12.39
C SER A 52 5.32 10.71 -11.85
N LEU A 53 5.17 10.62 -10.54
CA LEU A 53 4.12 9.81 -9.90
C LEU A 53 3.64 10.49 -8.61
N LYS A 54 2.32 10.57 -8.44
CA LYS A 54 1.71 11.06 -7.19
C LYS A 54 1.55 9.97 -6.13
N HIS A 55 1.67 8.71 -6.53
CA HIS A 55 1.63 7.54 -5.65
C HIS A 55 2.50 6.43 -6.26
N ILE A 56 3.27 5.71 -5.45
CA ILE A 56 4.11 4.60 -5.87
C ILE A 56 4.07 3.49 -4.81
N THR A 57 4.01 2.24 -5.25
CA THR A 57 3.96 1.06 -4.39
C THR A 57 4.87 -0.04 -4.91
N ALA A 58 5.38 -0.88 -4.01
CA ALA A 58 6.20 -2.04 -4.32
C ALA A 58 5.73 -3.25 -3.52
N GLY A 59 5.61 -4.40 -4.19
CA GLY A 59 5.23 -5.66 -3.55
C GLY A 59 5.21 -6.83 -4.53
N PRO A 60 4.56 -7.97 -4.19
CA PRO A 60 4.53 -9.15 -5.05
C PRO A 60 3.97 -8.92 -6.45
N ALA A 61 3.10 -7.93 -6.66
CA ALA A 61 2.60 -7.57 -7.99
C ALA A 61 3.61 -6.74 -8.83
N GLY A 62 4.75 -6.37 -8.25
CA GLY A 62 5.81 -5.53 -8.81
C GLY A 62 5.73 -4.08 -8.31
N ILE A 63 6.44 -3.19 -8.99
CA ILE A 63 6.38 -1.75 -8.72
C ILE A 63 5.33 -1.13 -9.63
N LEU A 64 4.36 -0.45 -9.02
CA LEU A 64 3.30 0.27 -9.71
C LEU A 64 3.19 1.70 -9.20
N GLY A 65 2.62 2.57 -10.02
CA GLY A 65 2.41 3.95 -9.64
C GLY A 65 1.25 4.61 -10.36
N VAL A 66 0.81 5.71 -9.77
CA VAL A 66 -0.23 6.59 -10.31
C VAL A 66 0.39 7.88 -10.81
N TYR A 67 0.16 8.20 -12.08
CA TYR A 67 0.51 9.49 -12.67
C TYR A 67 -0.63 10.53 -12.51
N LYS A 68 -0.35 11.77 -12.90
CA LYS A 68 -1.37 12.83 -13.04
C LYS A 68 -2.52 12.34 -13.94
N ALA A 69 -3.72 12.84 -13.65
CA ALA A 69 -4.99 12.36 -14.23
C ALA A 69 -5.33 10.89 -13.94
N ASP A 70 -4.81 10.34 -12.84
CA ASP A 70 -5.16 9.02 -12.28
C ASP A 70 -4.76 7.82 -13.16
N SER A 71 -3.93 8.03 -14.19
CA SER A 71 -3.40 6.96 -15.03
C SER A 71 -2.45 6.04 -14.27
N ILE A 72 -2.57 4.74 -14.50
CA ILE A 72 -1.79 3.70 -13.80
C ILE A 72 -0.62 3.26 -14.66
N TYR A 73 0.55 3.06 -14.05
CA TYR A 73 1.74 2.54 -14.71
C TYR A 73 2.40 1.43 -13.88
N LYS A 74 2.96 0.44 -14.57
CA LYS A 74 3.81 -0.61 -13.98
C LYS A 74 5.25 -0.42 -14.45
N TYR A 75 6.21 -0.54 -13.53
CA TYR A 75 7.62 -0.46 -13.87
C TYR A 75 8.12 -1.82 -14.37
N VAL A 76 8.60 -1.87 -15.61
CA VAL A 76 9.08 -3.08 -16.27
C VAL A 76 10.38 -2.75 -17.00
N ALA A 77 11.46 -3.46 -16.66
CA ALA A 77 12.76 -3.35 -17.33
C ALA A 77 13.24 -1.89 -17.54
N GLY A 78 13.17 -1.07 -16.48
CA GLY A 78 13.61 0.33 -16.53
C GLY A 78 12.59 1.34 -17.06
N ASN A 79 11.39 0.89 -17.46
CA ASN A 79 10.41 1.73 -18.13
C ASN A 79 9.03 1.65 -17.48
N TRP A 80 8.27 2.74 -17.52
CA TRP A 80 6.86 2.77 -17.11
C TRP A 80 5.97 2.33 -18.26
N VAL A 81 5.25 1.24 -18.06
CA VAL A 81 4.26 0.71 -19.02
C VAL A 81 2.87 1.04 -18.50
N GLN A 82 2.05 1.70 -19.34
CA GLN A 82 0.69 2.07 -18.95
C GLN A 82 -0.17 0.84 -18.74
N VAL A 83 -0.98 0.89 -17.69
CA VAL A 83 -1.95 -0.14 -17.33
C VAL A 83 -3.34 0.47 -17.45
N ALA A 84 -4.26 -0.24 -18.09
CA ALA A 84 -5.65 0.21 -18.23
C ALA A 84 -6.31 0.40 -16.85
N GLY A 85 -7.02 1.52 -16.68
CA GLY A 85 -7.69 1.90 -15.45
C GLY A 85 -7.39 3.34 -15.06
N SER A 86 -8.08 3.82 -14.02
CA SER A 86 -7.90 5.15 -13.46
C SER A 86 -8.06 5.08 -11.94
N LEU A 87 -6.97 5.27 -11.20
CA LEU A 87 -6.92 5.18 -9.75
C LEU A 87 -6.19 6.40 -9.18
N LYS A 88 -6.65 6.93 -8.04
CA LYS A 88 -5.93 7.99 -7.32
C LYS A 88 -4.84 7.44 -6.39
N GLN A 89 -5.00 6.19 -5.94
CA GLN A 89 -4.08 5.43 -5.09
C GLN A 89 -4.20 3.94 -5.43
N LEU A 90 -3.10 3.20 -5.29
CA LEU A 90 -3.07 1.74 -5.45
C LEU A 90 -1.96 1.12 -4.58
N ASP A 91 -2.06 -0.18 -4.33
CA ASP A 91 -1.18 -0.96 -3.47
C ASP A 91 -0.87 -2.32 -4.13
N ALA A 92 0.40 -2.71 -4.09
CA ALA A 92 0.94 -3.90 -4.74
C ALA A 92 1.31 -5.01 -3.74
N GLY A 93 0.92 -4.88 -2.46
CA GLY A 93 1.31 -5.77 -1.37
C GLY A 93 0.53 -7.10 -1.31
N GLY A 94 -0.56 -7.22 -2.07
CA GLY A 94 -1.30 -8.47 -2.21
C GLY A 94 -0.47 -9.59 -2.84
N ASP A 95 -0.83 -10.85 -2.57
CA ASP A 95 -0.19 -12.04 -3.16
C ASP A 95 -0.46 -12.12 -4.67
N GLN A 96 0.35 -11.37 -5.43
CA GLN A 96 0.28 -11.20 -6.88
C GLN A 96 -1.01 -10.55 -7.41
N PHE A 97 -1.71 -9.80 -6.57
CA PHE A 97 -2.83 -8.95 -6.98
C PHE A 97 -2.60 -7.49 -6.56
N VAL A 98 -3.26 -6.57 -7.27
CA VAL A 98 -3.16 -5.12 -7.01
C VAL A 98 -4.51 -4.62 -6.55
N VAL A 99 -4.52 -3.75 -5.57
CA VAL A 99 -5.73 -3.04 -5.17
C VAL A 99 -5.59 -1.55 -5.33
N GLY A 100 -6.70 -0.83 -5.33
CA GLY A 100 -6.65 0.62 -5.29
C GLY A 100 -8.02 1.25 -5.31
N VAL A 101 -8.01 2.56 -5.39
CA VAL A 101 -9.21 3.40 -5.30
C VAL A 101 -9.18 4.48 -6.37
N ASN A 102 -10.31 4.73 -7.03
CA ASN A 102 -10.44 5.82 -7.99
C ASN A 102 -10.76 7.18 -7.32
N ILE A 103 -10.90 8.22 -8.13
CA ILE A 103 -11.19 9.58 -7.64
C ILE A 103 -12.52 9.70 -6.89
N ASN A 104 -13.49 8.82 -7.18
CA ASN A 104 -14.82 8.78 -6.59
C ASN A 104 -14.90 7.86 -5.36
N ASP A 105 -13.76 7.56 -4.73
CA ASP A 105 -13.66 6.65 -3.58
C ASP A 105 -14.17 5.22 -3.88
N THR A 106 -14.23 4.81 -5.16
CA THR A 106 -14.65 3.45 -5.52
C THR A 106 -13.45 2.51 -5.44
N PRO A 107 -13.50 1.46 -4.57
CA PRO A 107 -12.41 0.50 -4.47
C PRO A 107 -12.44 -0.52 -5.61
N TYR A 108 -11.27 -0.91 -6.07
CA TYR A 108 -11.04 -1.94 -7.07
C TYR A 108 -9.98 -2.91 -6.60
N CYS A 109 -10.11 -4.14 -7.08
CA CYS A 109 -9.08 -5.16 -6.98
C CYS A 109 -8.83 -5.76 -8.36
N ARG A 110 -7.56 -6.00 -8.68
CA ARG A 110 -7.13 -6.63 -9.92
C ARG A 110 -6.35 -7.89 -9.62
N THR A 111 -6.95 -9.03 -9.94
CA THR A 111 -6.33 -10.35 -9.92
C THR A 111 -5.67 -10.64 -11.28
N HIS A 112 -5.06 -11.82 -11.42
CA HIS A 112 -4.54 -12.29 -12.70
C HIS A 112 -5.60 -12.41 -13.80
N SER A 113 -6.85 -12.67 -13.44
CA SER A 113 -7.92 -12.99 -14.38
C SER A 113 -8.87 -11.83 -14.64
N ALA A 114 -9.06 -10.92 -13.67
CA ALA A 114 -10.05 -9.85 -13.78
C ALA A 114 -9.77 -8.64 -12.89
N THR A 115 -10.39 -7.52 -13.26
CA THR A 115 -10.58 -6.38 -12.36
C THR A 115 -12.00 -6.43 -11.79
N VAL A 116 -12.11 -6.41 -10.46
CA VAL A 116 -13.36 -6.48 -9.71
C VAL A 116 -13.57 -5.14 -8.99
N GLY A 117 -14.77 -4.57 -9.14
CA GLY A 117 -15.21 -3.45 -8.32
C GLY A 117 -15.64 -3.95 -6.94
N MET A 118 -15.07 -3.37 -5.89
CA MET A 118 -15.38 -3.74 -4.52
C MET A 118 -16.55 -2.88 -4.02
N PRO A 119 -17.45 -3.43 -3.17
CA PRO A 119 -18.55 -2.65 -2.60
C PRO A 119 -18.03 -1.55 -1.66
N GLY A 120 -18.85 -0.55 -1.37
CA GLY A 120 -18.52 0.52 -0.43
C GLY A 120 -17.72 1.67 -1.04
N SER A 121 -17.25 2.55 -0.18
CA SER A 121 -16.54 3.78 -0.55
C SER A 121 -15.38 4.00 0.42
N VAL A 122 -14.15 3.99 -0.10
CA VAL A 122 -12.91 4.10 0.69
C VAL A 122 -11.98 5.14 0.05
N LYS A 123 -11.20 5.86 0.84
CA LYS A 123 -10.23 6.85 0.34
C LYS A 123 -8.81 6.29 0.16
N TYR A 124 -8.50 5.17 0.83
CA TYR A 124 -7.21 4.48 0.74
C TYR A 124 -7.41 2.99 1.00
N TYR A 125 -6.64 2.15 0.30
CA TYR A 125 -6.74 0.70 0.32
C TYR A 125 -5.36 0.05 0.17
N SER A 126 -4.99 -0.83 1.11
CA SER A 126 -3.72 -1.58 1.11
C SER A 126 -3.91 -3.05 1.45
N CYS A 127 -3.09 -3.92 0.89
CA CYS A 127 -3.18 -5.37 1.07
C CYS A 127 -1.85 -5.98 1.51
N GLY A 128 -1.96 -7.10 2.23
CA GLY A 128 -0.87 -8.02 2.49
C GLY A 128 -1.29 -9.46 2.24
N PRO A 129 -0.49 -10.44 2.69
CA PRO A 129 -0.72 -11.86 2.42
C PRO A 129 -2.00 -12.43 3.06
N PHE A 130 -2.52 -11.81 4.12
CA PHE A 130 -3.65 -12.36 4.91
C PHE A 130 -4.94 -11.55 4.82
N GLY A 131 -4.89 -10.40 4.16
CA GLY A 131 -6.01 -9.49 4.19
C GLY A 131 -5.65 -8.12 3.68
N CYS A 132 -6.67 -7.29 3.59
CA CYS A 132 -6.53 -5.93 3.15
C CYS A 132 -7.27 -4.98 4.08
N TRP A 133 -6.69 -3.81 4.27
CA TRP A 133 -7.21 -2.75 5.11
C TRP A 133 -7.60 -1.56 4.25
N ALA A 134 -8.71 -0.93 4.61
CA ALA A 134 -9.15 0.28 3.94
C ALA A 134 -9.73 1.28 4.94
N VAL A 135 -9.67 2.54 4.57
CA VAL A 135 -10.24 3.65 5.34
C VAL A 135 -11.16 4.47 4.47
N ASN A 136 -12.30 4.92 5.01
CA ASN A 136 -13.23 5.76 4.27
C ASN A 136 -12.99 7.26 4.51
N LYS A 137 -13.84 8.11 3.91
CA LYS A 137 -13.77 9.57 4.07
C LYS A 137 -14.02 10.07 5.50
N ASN A 138 -14.68 9.26 6.34
CA ASN A 138 -14.97 9.54 7.74
C ASN A 138 -13.89 8.97 8.68
N ASP A 139 -12.82 8.39 8.16
CA ASP A 139 -11.78 7.68 8.90
C ASP A 139 -12.21 6.34 9.53
N ASP A 140 -13.36 5.79 9.14
CA ASP A 140 -13.76 4.45 9.56
C ASP A 140 -12.84 3.40 8.91
N ILE A 141 -12.45 2.38 9.67
CA ILE A 141 -11.51 1.33 9.27
C ILE A 141 -12.25 0.04 8.90
N TYR A 142 -11.86 -0.57 7.78
CA TYR A 142 -12.42 -1.80 7.26
C TYR A 142 -11.33 -2.84 7.04
N LEU A 143 -11.66 -4.10 7.34
CA LEU A 143 -10.79 -5.26 7.10
C LEU A 143 -11.49 -6.21 6.14
N MET A 144 -10.81 -6.56 5.06
CA MET A 144 -11.14 -7.72 4.25
C MET A 144 -10.17 -8.84 4.60
N SER A 145 -10.66 -9.90 5.24
CA SER A 145 -9.90 -11.14 5.37
C SER A 145 -9.78 -11.79 3.99
N VAL A 146 -8.54 -12.00 3.53
CA VAL A 146 -8.29 -12.76 2.31
C VAL A 146 -8.13 -14.22 2.73
N ARG A 147 -9.12 -15.05 2.40
CA ARG A 147 -8.97 -16.52 2.44
C ARG A 147 -8.52 -16.96 1.04
N SER A 148 -7.58 -17.89 0.96
CA SER A 148 -7.04 -18.39 -0.32
C SER A 148 -8.18 -18.74 -1.30
N GLY A 149 -8.16 -18.12 -2.48
CA GLY A 149 -9.17 -18.30 -3.54
C GLY A 149 -10.44 -17.47 -3.40
N LYS A 150 -10.48 -16.53 -2.45
CA LYS A 150 -11.59 -15.58 -2.21
C LYS A 150 -11.10 -14.15 -2.13
N GLU A 151 -9.98 -13.86 -2.79
CA GLU A 151 -9.47 -12.50 -2.93
C GLU A 151 -10.59 -11.62 -3.50
N CYS A 152 -10.82 -10.46 -2.89
CA CYS A 152 -11.65 -9.41 -3.49
C CYS A 152 -13.15 -9.73 -3.58
N GLU A 153 -13.71 -10.38 -2.56
CA GLU A 153 -15.15 -10.66 -2.47
C GLU A 153 -15.93 -9.62 -1.65
N LYS A 154 -15.56 -9.35 -0.39
CA LYS A 154 -16.36 -8.52 0.54
C LYS A 154 -15.53 -7.86 1.65
N TRP A 155 -15.96 -6.68 2.10
CA TRP A 155 -15.48 -6.04 3.33
C TRP A 155 -16.16 -6.61 4.56
N SER A 156 -15.42 -6.68 5.65
CA SER A 156 -15.97 -6.73 7.01
C SER A 156 -15.64 -5.39 7.68
N SER A 157 -16.63 -4.73 8.28
CA SER A 157 -16.34 -3.61 9.18
C SER A 157 -15.56 -4.17 10.36
N VAL A 158 -14.46 -3.52 10.76
CA VAL A 158 -13.92 -3.75 12.09
C VAL A 158 -14.85 -3.01 13.02
N VAL A 159 -15.97 -3.65 13.39
CA VAL A 159 -16.71 -3.22 14.56
C VAL A 159 -15.77 -3.48 15.74
N GLU A 160 -15.74 -2.63 16.75
CA GLU A 160 -15.12 -2.92 18.05
C GLU A 160 -15.88 -4.06 18.76
N ASP A 161 -16.10 -5.19 18.08
CA ASP A 161 -16.76 -6.36 18.61
C ASP A 161 -15.77 -7.10 19.51
N GLY A 162 -15.50 -6.54 20.69
CA GLY A 162 -15.17 -7.24 21.93
C GLY A 162 -14.02 -8.26 21.95
N GLU A 163 -13.29 -8.47 20.86
CA GLU A 163 -12.12 -9.34 20.82
C GLU A 163 -10.90 -8.48 21.11
N ASN A 164 -10.37 -8.66 22.32
CA ASN A 164 -9.12 -8.07 22.76
C ASN A 164 -8.07 -8.23 21.66
N PHE A 165 -7.67 -7.13 21.04
CA PHE A 165 -6.37 -7.06 20.39
C PHE A 165 -5.33 -7.51 21.43
N PRO A 166 -4.49 -8.50 21.11
CA PRO A 166 -3.46 -8.95 22.03
C PRO A 166 -2.61 -7.73 22.41
N THR A 167 -2.53 -7.42 23.70
CA THR A 167 -1.65 -6.33 24.18
C THR A 167 -0.22 -6.64 23.74
N PRO A 168 0.64 -5.62 23.54
CA PRO A 168 2.00 -5.78 22.99
C PRO A 168 2.84 -6.90 23.64
N ASP A 169 2.53 -7.26 24.89
CA ASP A 169 3.17 -8.31 25.68
C ASP A 169 2.94 -9.76 25.18
N THR A 170 2.11 -9.96 24.16
CA THR A 170 1.75 -11.28 23.61
C THR A 170 2.34 -11.55 22.22
N TRP A 171 3.12 -10.61 21.69
CA TRP A 171 3.81 -10.80 20.41
C TRP A 171 4.99 -11.74 20.65
N PRO A 172 5.13 -12.85 19.89
CA PRO A 172 6.32 -13.68 20.00
C PRO A 172 7.53 -12.83 19.64
N SER A 173 8.53 -12.82 20.52
CA SER A 173 9.84 -12.23 20.23
C SER A 173 10.37 -12.86 18.94
N MET A 174 10.70 -12.03 17.95
CA MET A 174 11.47 -12.47 16.80
C MET A 174 12.85 -12.88 17.31
N GLU A 175 13.18 -14.17 17.21
CA GLU A 175 14.56 -14.69 17.34
C GLU A 175 15.42 -14.28 16.15
#